data_AF-A0AAX0IL20-F1
#
_entry.id   AF-A0AAX0IL20-F1
#
_cell.length_a   1.000
_cell.length_b   1.000
_cell.length_c   1.000
_cell.angle_alpha   90.00
_cell.angle_beta   90.00
_cell.angle_gamma   90.00
#
_symmetry.space_group_name_H-M   'P 1'
#
loop_
_entity.id
_entity.type
_entity.pdbx_description
1 polymer ?
#
loop_
_entity_poly.entity_id
_entity_poly.type
_entity_poly.pdbx_seq_one_letter_code
_entity_poly.pdbx_strand_id
1 'polypeptide(L)'
;MPATGPYSHWIDADFLASIFAKYGWVATVWKECTGPATLPDLCMALVDYDTDWEMGRFVVVHKAKGSHDAKFVTYAIDPAASDVKFHVRTDLDVLQPAWYIGVHPMGKIASSTKK
;
A
#
# COMPACT_ATOMS: atom_id res chain seq x y z
N MET A 1 18.26 12.76 -1.22
CA MET A 1 16.94 12.40 -1.77
C MET A 1 17.03 12.37 -3.28
N PRO A 2 16.50 11.35 -3.98
CA PRO A 2 15.99 11.57 -5.33
C PRO A 2 14.89 12.64 -5.24
N ALA A 3 14.80 13.57 -6.19
CA ALA A 3 13.95 14.77 -6.10
C ALA A 3 12.43 14.48 -6.05
N THR A 4 12.06 13.22 -6.17
CA THR A 4 10.75 12.67 -6.54
C THR A 4 10.84 11.18 -6.25
N GLY A 5 9.84 10.57 -5.58
CA GLY A 5 9.89 9.17 -5.13
C GLY A 5 10.13 8.12 -6.22
N PRO A 6 10.02 6.80 -5.92
CA PRO A 6 10.45 5.73 -6.82
C PRO A 6 9.70 5.79 -8.17
N TYR A 7 10.34 6.37 -9.17
CA TYR A 7 9.81 6.49 -10.52
C TYR A 7 10.03 5.18 -11.27
N SER A 8 9.02 4.32 -11.28
CA SER A 8 8.75 3.64 -12.55
C SER A 8 8.22 4.71 -13.49
N HIS A 9 8.96 5.07 -14.54
CA HIS A 9 8.59 6.13 -15.50
C HIS A 9 7.18 5.98 -16.11
N TRP A 10 6.53 4.84 -15.89
CA TRP A 10 5.22 4.46 -16.44
C TRP A 10 4.14 4.30 -15.35
N ILE A 11 4.52 4.26 -14.06
CA ILE A 11 3.62 4.02 -12.93
C ILE A 11 3.88 5.13 -11.89
N ASP A 12 3.49 6.35 -12.25
CA ASP A 12 3.56 7.48 -11.32
C ASP A 12 2.39 7.48 -10.32
N ALA A 13 2.43 8.42 -9.37
CA ALA A 13 1.41 8.53 -8.32
C ALA A 13 0.01 8.82 -8.88
N ASP A 14 -0.08 9.61 -9.96
CA ASP A 14 -1.35 10.00 -10.58
C ASP A 14 -1.98 8.81 -11.32
N PHE A 15 -1.17 8.02 -12.01
CA PHE A 15 -1.59 6.78 -12.62
C PHE A 15 -2.14 5.80 -11.58
N LEU A 16 -1.41 5.57 -10.49
CA LEU A 16 -1.88 4.72 -9.39
C LEU A 16 -3.18 5.26 -8.78
N ALA A 17 -3.26 6.56 -8.50
CA ALA A 17 -4.47 7.19 -7.99
C ALA A 17 -5.67 6.98 -8.92
N SER A 18 -5.46 7.07 -10.25
CA SER A 18 -6.50 6.83 -11.24
C SER A 18 -7.01 5.38 -11.23
N ILE A 19 -6.11 4.41 -11.04
CA ILE A 19 -6.48 2.99 -10.89
C ILE A 19 -7.30 2.81 -9.62
N PHE A 20 -6.82 3.31 -8.47
CA PHE A 20 -7.54 3.20 -7.21
C PHE A 20 -8.93 3.83 -7.29
N ALA A 21 -9.05 5.02 -7.90
CA ALA A 21 -10.32 5.71 -8.10
C ALA A 21 -11.31 4.90 -8.94
N LYS A 22 -10.84 4.20 -9.99
CA LYS A 22 -11.67 3.30 -10.79
C LYS A 22 -12.33 2.19 -9.96
N TYR A 23 -11.69 1.79 -8.86
CA TYR A 23 -12.21 0.79 -7.92
C TYR A 23 -12.86 1.40 -6.66
N GLY A 24 -13.10 2.71 -6.63
CA GLY A 24 -13.75 3.39 -5.50
C GLY A 24 -12.84 3.66 -4.31
N TRP A 25 -11.53 3.81 -4.54
CA TRP A 25 -10.53 4.10 -3.52
C TRP A 25 -9.83 5.44 -3.79
N VAL A 26 -9.45 6.12 -2.71
CA VAL A 26 -8.62 7.33 -2.75
C VAL A 26 -7.22 6.95 -2.28
N ALA A 27 -6.22 7.23 -3.12
CA ALA A 27 -4.83 7.09 -2.77
C ALA A 27 -4.28 8.41 -2.19
N THR A 28 -3.37 8.30 -1.23
CA THR A 28 -2.64 9.45 -0.66
C THR A 28 -1.38 9.76 -1.50
N VAL A 29 -0.53 10.66 -1.04
CA VAL A 29 0.80 10.88 -1.63
C VAL A 29 1.80 9.83 -1.13
N TRP A 30 2.84 9.56 -1.92
CA TRP A 30 3.96 8.74 -1.48
C TRP A 30 4.64 9.34 -0.24
N LYS A 31 4.97 8.48 0.72
CA LYS A 31 5.67 8.85 1.94
C LYS A 31 6.79 7.85 2.22
N GLU A 32 7.89 8.35 2.78
CA GLU A 32 8.98 7.51 3.28
C GLU A 32 8.48 6.66 4.46
N CYS A 33 9.01 5.45 4.53
CA CYS A 33 8.76 4.50 5.59
C CYS A 33 10.07 4.19 6.31
N THR A 34 10.04 4.20 7.64
CA THR A 34 11.19 3.80 8.47
C THR A 34 11.05 2.39 9.03
N GLY A 35 9.95 1.71 8.71
CA GLY A 35 9.65 0.35 9.12
C GLY A 35 8.14 0.07 9.23
N PRO A 36 7.74 -1.20 9.37
CA PRO A 36 6.34 -1.63 9.30
C PRO A 36 5.41 -0.95 10.32
N ALA A 37 5.93 -0.59 11.49
CA ALA A 37 5.15 0.06 12.54
C ALA A 37 4.60 1.45 12.15
N THR A 38 5.18 2.09 11.14
CA THR A 38 4.77 3.42 10.66
C THR A 38 3.76 3.39 9.53
N LEU A 39 3.42 2.20 9.03
CA LEU A 39 2.45 2.03 7.96
C LEU A 39 1.02 2.32 8.45
N PRO A 40 0.16 2.95 7.64
CA PRO A 40 -1.24 3.16 7.96
C PRO A 40 -2.01 1.83 7.94
N ASP A 41 -3.26 1.86 8.40
CA ASP A 41 -4.11 0.66 8.47
C ASP A 41 -4.30 -0.04 7.12
N LEU A 42 -4.22 0.69 6.00
CA LEU A 42 -4.25 0.12 4.65
C LEU A 42 -3.35 0.95 3.72
N CYS A 43 -2.37 0.29 3.10
CA CYS A 43 -1.51 0.90 2.10
C CYS A 43 -0.95 -0.10 1.11
N MET A 44 -0.49 0.41 -0.02
CA MET A 44 0.50 -0.27 -0.84
C MET A 44 1.90 0.24 -0.44
N ALA A 45 2.83 -0.68 -0.19
CA ALA A 45 4.20 -0.38 0.21
C ALA A 45 5.19 -0.90 -0.82
N LEU A 46 6.26 -0.13 -1.03
CA LEU A 46 7.44 -0.56 -1.78
C LEU A 46 8.44 -1.18 -0.80
N VAL A 47 8.77 -2.44 -1.04
CA VAL A 47 9.63 -3.29 -0.21
C VAL A 47 10.87 -3.67 -0.98
N ASP A 48 11.93 -4.03 -0.25
CA ASP A 48 13.21 -4.44 -0.82
C ASP A 48 13.75 -3.42 -1.85
N TYR A 49 13.61 -2.12 -1.52
CA TYR A 49 13.97 -1.03 -2.43
C TYR A 49 15.49 -0.94 -2.62
N ASP A 50 15.90 -1.01 -3.88
CA ASP A 50 17.28 -0.85 -4.33
C ASP A 50 17.48 0.61 -4.78
N THR A 51 18.35 1.32 -4.07
CA THR A 51 18.63 2.75 -4.31
C THR A 51 19.48 2.99 -5.55
N ASP A 52 20.22 1.98 -6.03
CA ASP A 52 21.04 2.12 -7.23
C ASP A 52 20.17 1.99 -8.48
N TRP A 53 19.13 1.14 -8.41
CA TRP A 53 18.20 0.88 -9.51
C TRP A 53 16.85 1.61 -9.40
N GLU A 54 16.60 2.29 -8.29
CA GLU A 54 15.37 3.02 -8.01
C GLU A 54 14.10 2.14 -8.16
N MET A 55 14.23 0.86 -7.77
CA MET A 55 13.19 -0.16 -7.97
C MET A 55 13.02 -1.01 -6.71
N GLY A 56 11.82 -1.56 -6.54
CA GLY A 56 11.53 -2.54 -5.52
C GLY A 56 10.28 -3.33 -5.88
N ARG A 57 9.77 -4.08 -4.92
CA ARG A 57 8.56 -4.90 -5.08
C ARG A 57 7.40 -4.25 -4.33
N PHE A 58 6.19 -4.40 -4.85
CA PHE A 58 4.99 -3.86 -4.20
C PHE A 58 4.24 -4.92 -3.40
N VAL A 59 3.82 -4.55 -2.20
CA VAL A 59 2.94 -5.34 -1.34
C VAL A 59 1.75 -4.50 -0.88
N VAL A 60 0.64 -5.15 -0.54
CA VAL A 60 -0.49 -4.49 0.12
C VAL A 60 -0.45 -4.85 1.60
N VAL A 61 -0.36 -3.86 2.48
CA VAL A 61 -0.38 -4.06 3.93
C VAL A 61 -1.73 -3.63 4.46
N HIS A 62 -2.33 -4.49 5.30
CA HIS A 62 -3.63 -4.24 5.92
C HIS A 62 -3.59 -4.63 7.40
N LYS A 63 -4.03 -3.71 8.25
CA LYS A 63 -4.31 -3.91 9.67
C LYS A 63 -5.80 -4.20 9.84
N ALA A 64 -6.15 -5.47 9.72
CA ALA A 64 -7.53 -5.92 9.85
C ALA A 64 -7.93 -6.11 11.31
N LYS A 65 -9.19 -5.83 11.62
CA LYS A 65 -9.80 -6.22 12.89
C LYS A 65 -10.38 -7.64 12.76
N GLY A 66 -9.97 -8.54 13.64
CA GLY A 66 -10.49 -9.90 13.73
C GLY A 66 -11.99 -9.91 14.01
N SER A 67 -12.72 -10.74 13.27
CA SER A 67 -14.18 -10.89 13.39
C SER A 67 -14.61 -11.53 14.72
N HIS A 68 -13.75 -12.35 15.34
CA HIS A 68 -14.12 -13.19 16.48
C HIS A 68 -13.59 -12.70 17.84
N ASP A 69 -12.55 -11.87 17.88
CA ASP A 69 -11.92 -11.45 19.14
C ASP A 69 -11.59 -9.94 19.21
N ALA A 70 -12.01 -9.17 18.21
CA ALA A 70 -11.76 -7.73 18.07
C ALA A 70 -10.28 -7.32 18.09
N LYS A 71 -9.32 -8.26 18.06
CA LYS A 71 -7.90 -7.95 17.99
C LYS A 71 -7.52 -7.53 16.58
N PHE A 72 -6.52 -6.68 16.46
CA PHE A 72 -5.98 -6.32 15.16
C PHE A 72 -4.91 -7.33 14.73
N VAL A 73 -4.96 -7.75 13.47
CA VAL A 73 -3.93 -8.53 12.80
C VAL A 73 -3.42 -7.71 11.63
N THR A 74 -2.12 -7.49 11.58
CA THR A 74 -1.48 -6.83 10.44
C THR A 74 -0.85 -7.89 9.56
N TYR A 75 -1.17 -7.84 8.27
CA TYR A 75 -0.61 -8.76 7.29
C TYR A 75 -0.30 -8.03 5.99
N ALA A 76 0.59 -8.61 5.20
CA ALA A 76 0.90 -8.19 3.86
C ALA A 76 0.40 -9.23 2.85
N ILE A 77 -0.12 -8.75 1.72
CA ILE A 77 -0.37 -9.53 0.51
C ILE A 77 0.76 -9.20 -0.46
N ASP A 78 1.47 -10.24 -0.90
CA ASP A 78 2.71 -10.13 -1.65
C ASP A 78 2.67 -11.08 -2.87
N PRO A 79 2.02 -10.65 -3.96
CA PRO A 79 1.81 -11.51 -5.12
C PRO A 79 3.09 -11.92 -5.84
N ALA A 80 4.18 -11.18 -5.62
CA ALA A 80 5.47 -11.38 -6.27
C ALA A 80 6.45 -12.20 -5.41
N ALA A 81 6.03 -12.70 -4.24
CA ALA A 81 6.88 -13.60 -3.47
C ALA A 81 7.12 -14.92 -4.24
N SER A 82 8.36 -15.42 -4.15
CA SER A 82 8.80 -16.63 -4.87
C SER A 82 8.15 -17.91 -4.37
N ASP A 83 7.83 -17.96 -3.07
CA ASP A 83 7.09 -19.07 -2.44
C ASP A 83 5.68 -18.60 -2.09
N VAL A 84 4.68 -19.37 -2.51
CA VAL A 84 3.25 -19.10 -2.33
C VAL A 84 2.89 -18.94 -0.85
N LYS A 85 3.60 -19.61 0.07
CA LYS A 85 3.35 -19.44 1.50
C LYS A 85 3.60 -18.01 2.00
N PHE A 86 4.35 -17.21 1.25
CA PHE A 86 4.62 -15.82 1.57
C PHE A 86 3.70 -14.84 0.83
N HIS A 87 2.79 -15.32 -0.02
CA HIS A 87 1.79 -14.45 -0.69
C HIS A 87 0.87 -13.75 0.30
N VAL A 88 0.66 -14.34 1.48
CA VAL A 88 0.03 -13.68 2.61
C VAL A 88 0.89 -13.96 3.83
N ARG A 89 1.36 -12.91 4.50
CA ARG A 89 2.33 -13.04 5.59
C ARG A 89 2.11 -12.03 6.70
N THR A 90 2.53 -12.37 7.91
CA THR A 90 2.38 -11.52 9.12
C THR A 90 3.72 -11.08 9.70
N ASP A 91 4.84 -11.63 9.23
CA ASP A 91 6.22 -11.28 9.59
C ASP A 91 6.69 -10.05 8.79
N LEU A 92 6.09 -8.90 9.04
CA LEU A 92 6.31 -7.68 8.23
C LEU A 92 7.73 -7.10 8.34
N ASP A 93 8.45 -7.39 9.41
CA ASP A 93 9.80 -6.85 9.66
C ASP A 93 10.82 -7.29 8.60
N VAL A 94 10.57 -8.42 7.94
CA VAL A 94 11.44 -8.91 6.85
C VAL A 94 11.24 -8.18 5.53
N LEU A 95 10.14 -7.42 5.36
CA LEU A 95 9.79 -6.77 4.11
C LEU A 95 10.50 -5.42 3.92
N GLN A 96 11.19 -4.87 4.93
CA GLN A 96 11.99 -3.64 4.80
C GLN A 96 11.31 -2.53 3.95
N PRO A 97 10.08 -2.10 4.31
CA PRO A 97 9.34 -1.13 3.52
C PRO A 97 10.07 0.21 3.51
N ALA A 98 10.31 0.76 2.32
CA ALA A 98 11.01 2.05 2.13
C ALA A 98 10.04 3.19 1.83
N TRP A 99 8.94 2.91 1.12
CA TRP A 99 7.93 3.88 0.73
C TRP A 99 6.53 3.30 0.82
N TYR A 100 5.53 4.14 1.01
CA TYR A 100 4.13 3.71 0.95
C TYR A 100 3.20 4.77 0.38
N ILE A 101 2.07 4.29 -0.15
CA ILE A 101 0.89 5.07 -0.50
C ILE A 101 -0.30 4.50 0.29
N GLY A 102 -0.81 5.29 1.22
CA GLY A 102 -2.03 4.94 1.96
C GLY A 102 -3.25 4.99 1.06
N VAL A 103 -4.23 4.12 1.31
CA VAL A 103 -5.49 4.08 0.54
C VAL A 103 -6.69 3.99 1.49
N HIS A 104 -7.79 4.64 1.11
CA HIS A 104 -9.05 4.59 1.86
C HIS A 104 -10.24 4.61 0.91
N PRO A 105 -11.42 4.09 1.32
CA PRO A 105 -12.59 4.10 0.46
C PRO A 105 -12.98 5.53 0.08
N MET A 106 -13.37 5.72 -1.18
CA MET A 106 -14.08 6.94 -1.58
C MET A 106 -15.36 7.01 -0.75
N GLY A 107 -15.60 8.16 -0.11
CA GLY A 107 -16.87 8.40 0.56
C GLY A 107 -18.02 8.13 -0.42
N LYS A 108 -19.13 7.57 0.07
CA LYS A 108 -20.34 7.43 -0.76
C LYS A 108 -20.67 8.81 -1.32
N ILE A 109 -20.67 8.96 -2.65
CA ILE A 109 -21.24 10.14 -3.29
C ILE A 109 -22.69 10.19 -2.81
N ALA A 110 -23.03 11.17 -1.97
CA ALA A 110 -24.41 11.40 -1.60
C ALA A 110 -25.17 11.63 -2.90
N SER A 111 -26.05 10.71 -3.25
CA SER A 111 -26.96 10.88 -4.38
C SER A 111 -27.77 12.15 -4.11
N SER A 112 -27.50 13.24 -4.82
CA SER A 112 -28.36 14.41 -4.77
C SER A 112 -29.70 14.02 -5.37
N THR A 113 -30.68 13.70 -4.53
CA THR A 113 -32.08 13.59 -4.92
C THR A 113 -32.49 14.95 -5.49
N LYS A 114 -32.58 15.07 -6.81
CA LYS A 114 -33.25 16.20 -7.44
C LYS A 114 -34.71 16.17 -6.99
N LYS A 115 -35.11 17.23 -6.29
CA LYS A 115 -36.47 17.50 -5.85
C LYS A 115 -37.27 18.11 -7.00
#